data_AF-A0A3B3RL44-F1
#
_entry.id   AF-A0A3B3RL44-F1
#
_cell.length_a   1.000
_cell.length_b   1.000
_cell.length_c   1.000
_cell.angle_alpha   90.00
_cell.angle_beta   90.00
_cell.angle_gamma   90.00
#
_symmetry.space_group_name_H-M   'P 1'
#
loop_
_entity.id
_entity.type
_entity.pdbx_description
1 polymer ?
#
loop_
_entity_poly.entity_id
_entity_poly.type
_entity_poly.pdbx_seq_one_letter_code
_entity_poly.pdbx_strand_id
1 'polypeptide(L)'
;MSRLWEGYSLLYVEGQEKAHNQDLGLAGSCLPHFSTIPFIYCNIHEVCHFASRNDKSYWLSTAAPIPMMPVSDGQIPKYISRCSVCEAPSQAVAVHSQDHSIPPCPQGWRSLWIGYSFLMHTAAGAEGGGQSLVSPGSCLEDFRATPFIECSGARGTCYYFANKYSFWLTTIKPEMQFVEAPAQETLKAEQFLRHVSRCQVCMKIL
;
A
#
# COMPACT_ATOMS: atom_id res chain seq x y z
N MET A 1 21.25 -9.00 3.71
CA MET A 1 21.17 -7.59 3.28
C MET A 1 21.39 -6.75 4.53
N SER A 2 22.22 -5.71 4.47
CA SER A 2 22.44 -4.78 5.58
C SER A 2 21.22 -3.88 5.72
N ARG A 3 20.68 -3.74 6.94
CA ARG A 3 19.59 -2.80 7.24
C ARG A 3 20.17 -1.39 7.34
N LEU A 4 19.58 -0.44 6.62
CA LEU A 4 19.95 0.98 6.65
C LEU A 4 19.16 1.72 7.72
N TRP A 5 17.83 1.63 7.71
CA TRP A 5 16.95 2.18 8.77
C TRP A 5 15.62 1.43 8.86
N GLU A 6 14.88 1.74 9.92
CA GLU A 6 13.48 1.32 10.11
C GLU A 6 12.58 2.52 10.22
N GLY A 7 11.30 2.32 9.94
CA GLY A 7 10.32 3.40 9.98
C GLY A 7 8.89 2.91 9.98
N TYR A 8 8.03 3.78 9.47
CA TYR A 8 6.59 3.62 9.32
C TYR A 8 6.22 3.69 7.84
N SER A 9 5.31 2.82 7.43
CA SER A 9 4.99 2.57 6.03
C SER A 9 4.00 3.62 5.49
N LEU A 10 4.52 4.74 4.99
CA LEU A 10 3.75 5.79 4.34
C LEU A 10 3.25 5.31 2.97
N LEU A 11 1.95 5.46 2.72
CA LEU A 11 1.34 5.14 1.44
C LEU A 11 1.22 6.41 0.57
N TYR A 12 0.53 7.43 1.08
CA TYR A 12 0.37 8.71 0.40
C TYR A 12 -0.05 9.83 1.36
N VAL A 13 0.04 11.06 0.89
CA VAL A 13 -0.49 12.25 1.57
C VAL A 13 -1.53 12.93 0.70
N GLU A 14 -2.50 13.59 1.32
CA GLU A 14 -3.52 14.37 0.63
C GLU A 14 -3.47 15.80 1.17
N GLY A 15 -3.04 16.73 0.32
CA GLY A 15 -3.01 18.16 0.61
C GLY A 15 -3.89 18.90 -0.38
N GLN A 16 -4.78 19.76 0.12
CA GLN A 16 -5.73 20.48 -0.74
C GLN A 16 -6.52 19.54 -1.67
N GLU A 17 -6.99 18.42 -1.11
CA GLU A 17 -7.75 17.38 -1.83
C GLU A 17 -7.00 16.79 -3.04
N LYS A 18 -5.66 16.87 -3.05
CA LYS A 18 -4.81 16.25 -4.05
C LYS A 18 -3.91 15.21 -3.41
N ALA A 19 -4.00 13.97 -3.90
CA ALA A 19 -3.12 12.89 -3.45
C ALA A 19 -1.73 12.98 -4.09
N HIS A 20 -0.72 12.71 -3.29
CA HIS A 20 0.66 12.47 -3.71
C HIS A 20 1.21 11.20 -3.05
N ASN A 21 1.63 10.24 -3.86
CA ASN A 21 1.89 8.86 -3.45
C ASN A 21 3.39 8.56 -3.33
N GLN A 22 3.72 7.59 -2.48
CA GLN A 22 5.03 6.94 -2.46
C GLN A 22 4.86 5.49 -2.92
N ASP A 23 5.74 5.04 -3.82
CA ASP A 23 5.79 3.63 -4.20
C ASP A 23 6.35 2.82 -3.03
N LEU A 24 5.62 1.78 -2.61
CA LEU A 24 5.93 0.96 -1.43
C LEU A 24 7.21 0.13 -1.59
N GLY A 25 7.70 -0.05 -2.82
CA GLY A 25 8.98 -0.70 -3.10
C GLY A 25 10.17 0.27 -3.09
N LEU A 26 9.92 1.57 -2.95
CA LEU A 26 10.96 2.61 -2.84
C LEU A 26 11.11 3.08 -1.40
N ALA A 27 12.32 3.50 -1.06
CA ALA A 27 12.69 3.94 0.30
C ALA A 27 11.88 5.14 0.80
N GLY A 28 11.31 5.97 -0.09
CA GLY A 28 10.46 7.12 0.27
C GLY A 28 9.17 6.74 1.00
N SER A 29 8.69 5.50 0.85
CA SER A 29 7.56 4.96 1.60
C SER A 29 7.91 4.62 3.06
N CYS A 30 9.19 4.63 3.45
CA CYS A 30 9.62 4.24 4.79
C CYS A 30 10.13 5.44 5.61
N LEU A 31 9.20 6.16 6.22
CA LEU A 31 9.53 7.34 7.02
C LEU A 31 10.04 6.96 8.43
N PRO A 32 11.20 7.47 8.88
CA PRO A 32 11.73 7.16 10.21
C PRO A 32 10.82 7.56 11.38
N HIS A 33 10.00 8.59 11.19
CA HIS A 33 9.09 9.11 12.22
C HIS A 33 7.67 9.20 11.69
N PHE A 34 6.72 8.76 12.52
CA PHE A 34 5.31 8.90 12.25
C PHE A 34 4.79 10.27 12.70
N SER A 35 3.89 10.85 11.91
CA SER A 35 3.02 11.97 12.27
C SER A 35 1.69 11.81 11.53
N THR A 36 0.57 12.18 12.15
CA THR A 36 -0.72 12.23 11.44
C THR A 36 -0.73 13.27 10.32
N ILE A 37 0.20 14.23 10.36
CA ILE A 37 0.44 15.23 9.32
C ILE A 37 1.95 15.47 9.13
N PRO A 38 2.62 14.67 8.28
CA PRO A 38 4.09 14.71 8.14
C PRO A 38 4.58 15.82 7.19
N PHE A 39 3.81 16.88 6.97
CA PHE A 39 4.15 17.95 6.04
C PHE A 39 3.55 19.31 6.45
N ILE A 40 4.05 20.38 5.84
CA ILE A 40 3.52 21.75 5.90
C ILE A 40 3.17 22.22 4.49
N TYR A 41 2.36 23.26 4.38
CA TYR A 41 2.18 23.98 3.13
C TYR A 41 2.48 25.47 3.33
N CYS A 42 3.02 26.11 2.30
CA CYS A 42 3.35 27.53 2.31
C CYS A 42 2.72 28.21 1.09
N ASN A 43 2.49 29.52 1.18
CA ASN A 43 1.92 30.31 0.09
C ASN A 43 2.91 31.35 -0.44
N ILE A 44 2.48 32.11 -1.46
CA ILE A 44 3.30 33.14 -2.13
C ILE A 44 3.62 34.36 -1.25
N HIS A 45 3.00 34.47 -0.07
CA HIS A 45 3.22 35.57 0.88
C HIS A 45 4.22 35.17 1.98
N GLU A 46 5.01 34.12 1.77
CA GLU A 46 5.99 33.61 2.73
C GLU A 46 5.36 33.16 4.07
N VAL A 47 4.07 32.81 4.05
CA VAL A 47 3.36 32.27 5.21
C VAL A 47 3.19 30.78 5.06
N CYS A 48 3.69 30.03 6.05
CA CYS A 48 3.54 28.58 6.15
C CYS A 48 2.53 28.21 7.23
N HIS A 49 1.82 27.12 6.98
CA HIS A 49 0.80 26.60 7.88
C HIS A 49 1.08 25.12 8.16
N PHE A 50 0.94 24.75 9.43
CA PHE A 50 1.08 23.38 9.90
C PHE A 50 -0.22 22.94 10.56
N ALA A 51 -0.73 21.76 10.18
CA ALA A 51 -1.94 21.16 10.75
C ALA A 51 -3.18 22.08 10.82
N SER A 52 -3.22 23.15 10.02
CA SER A 52 -4.23 24.22 10.10
C SER A 52 -5.40 24.01 9.13
N ARG A 53 -5.36 22.92 8.37
CA ARG A 53 -6.38 22.53 7.38
C ARG A 53 -6.77 21.06 7.56
N ASN A 54 -7.81 20.64 6.85
CA ASN A 54 -8.31 19.27 6.85
C ASN A 54 -7.50 18.33 5.93
N ASP A 55 -6.19 18.54 5.86
CA ASP A 55 -5.25 17.70 5.12
C ASP A 55 -5.08 16.34 5.83
N LYS A 56 -4.67 15.32 5.07
CA LYS A 56 -4.65 13.93 5.52
C LYS A 56 -3.35 13.22 5.16
N SER A 57 -3.04 12.17 5.92
CA SER A 57 -2.00 11.22 5.58
C SER A 57 -2.53 9.79 5.65
N TYR A 58 -1.93 8.90 4.86
CA TYR A 58 -2.37 7.53 4.71
C TYR A 58 -1.19 6.58 4.84
N TRP A 59 -1.37 5.54 5.65
CA TRP A 59 -0.31 4.62 6.05
C TRP A 59 -0.78 3.19 5.84
N LEU A 60 0.13 2.30 5.43
CA LEU A 60 -0.18 0.87 5.48
C LEU A 60 -0.50 0.49 6.93
N SER A 61 -1.45 -0.41 7.09
CA SER A 61 -1.97 -0.77 8.40
C SER A 61 -1.71 -2.21 8.80
N THR A 62 -1.79 -2.48 10.09
CA THR A 62 -1.55 -3.80 10.68
C THR A 62 -2.77 -4.71 10.59
N ALA A 63 -2.66 -5.93 11.13
CA ALA A 63 -3.80 -6.83 11.31
C ALA A 63 -4.66 -6.53 12.56
N ALA A 64 -4.45 -5.38 13.22
CA ALA A 64 -5.25 -5.02 14.38
C ALA A 64 -6.75 -4.88 14.00
N PRO A 65 -7.68 -5.31 14.87
CA PRO A 65 -9.12 -5.18 14.60
C PRO A 65 -9.51 -3.72 14.38
N ILE A 66 -10.36 -3.48 13.37
CA ILE A 66 -10.88 -2.14 13.07
C ILE A 66 -11.54 -1.57 14.34
N PRO A 67 -11.10 -0.40 14.84
CA PRO A 67 -11.66 0.19 16.04
C PRO A 67 -13.09 0.67 15.76
N MET A 68 -13.93 0.73 16.80
CA MET A 68 -15.30 1.24 16.67
C MET A 68 -15.38 2.75 16.47
N MET A 69 -14.32 3.48 16.81
CA MET A 69 -14.23 4.93 16.74
C MET A 69 -12.80 5.36 16.36
N PRO A 70 -12.59 6.59 15.85
CA PRO A 70 -11.26 7.10 15.56
C PRO A 70 -10.31 6.98 16.76
N VAL A 71 -9.10 6.49 16.50
CA VAL A 71 -8.07 6.32 17.54
C VAL A 71 -7.13 7.53 17.57
N SER A 72 -6.66 7.90 18.75
CA SER A 72 -5.72 9.00 18.97
C SER A 72 -4.46 8.56 19.73
N ASP A 73 -3.43 9.41 19.69
CA ASP A 73 -2.25 9.37 20.56
C ASP A 73 -1.63 7.96 20.68
N GLY A 74 -1.53 7.43 21.91
CA GLY A 74 -0.90 6.15 22.23
C GLY A 74 -1.62 4.91 21.68
N GLN A 75 -2.81 5.05 21.09
CA GLN A 75 -3.52 3.94 20.45
C GLN A 75 -3.12 3.76 18.99
N ILE A 76 -2.72 4.84 18.30
CA ILE A 76 -2.35 4.84 16.88
C ILE A 76 -1.23 3.83 16.55
N PRO A 77 -0.14 3.69 17.34
CA PRO A 77 0.99 2.82 16.98
C PRO A 77 0.62 1.36 16.70
N LYS A 78 -0.49 0.86 17.27
CA LYS A 78 -0.98 -0.50 17.05
C LYS A 78 -1.48 -0.74 15.61
N TYR A 79 -1.85 0.33 14.92
CA TYR A 79 -2.48 0.31 13.60
C TYR A 79 -1.54 0.66 12.46
N ILE A 80 -0.38 1.25 12.73
CA ILE A 80 0.56 1.69 11.69
C ILE A 80 1.59 0.59 11.40
N SER A 81 1.66 0.17 10.14
CA SER A 81 2.66 -0.79 9.66
C SER A 81 4.08 -0.21 9.76
N ARG A 82 5.04 -1.10 9.99
CA ARG A 82 6.47 -0.79 10.05
C ARG A 82 7.17 -1.24 8.77
N CYS A 83 8.28 -0.62 8.46
CA CYS A 83 9.09 -0.91 7.29
C CYS A 83 10.58 -0.94 7.66
N SER A 84 11.36 -1.62 6.82
CA SER A 84 12.82 -1.66 6.89
C SER A 84 13.39 -1.38 5.51
N VAL A 85 14.37 -0.49 5.42
CA VAL A 85 15.12 -0.26 4.18
C VAL A 85 16.46 -0.96 4.28
N CYS A 86 16.77 -1.74 3.24
CA CYS A 86 17.94 -2.62 3.20
C CYS A 86 18.79 -2.32 1.97
N GLU A 87 20.10 -2.42 2.13
CA GLU A 87 21.05 -2.40 1.02
C GLU A 87 21.11 -3.78 0.36
N ALA A 88 20.87 -3.81 -0.95
CA ALA A 88 20.81 -5.03 -1.75
C ALA A 88 21.84 -4.99 -2.88
N PRO A 89 22.45 -6.14 -3.24
CA PRO A 89 23.50 -6.19 -4.27
C PRO A 89 22.95 -5.97 -5.69
N SER A 90 21.66 -6.19 -5.93
CA SER A 90 21.00 -5.89 -7.20
C SER A 90 19.54 -5.48 -6.97
N GLN A 91 18.90 -4.95 -8.01
CA GLN A 91 17.50 -4.53 -7.96
C GLN A 91 16.55 -5.72 -7.78
N ALA A 92 15.56 -5.55 -6.91
CA ALA A 92 14.44 -6.47 -6.75
C ALA A 92 13.27 -6.06 -7.64
N VAL A 93 12.54 -7.03 -8.18
CA VAL A 93 11.36 -6.83 -9.04
C VAL A 93 10.22 -7.74 -8.60
N ALA A 94 8.98 -7.27 -8.75
CA ALA A 94 7.79 -8.10 -8.59
C ALA A 94 7.44 -8.80 -9.91
N VAL A 95 7.05 -10.07 -9.81
CA VAL A 95 6.46 -10.85 -10.90
C VAL A 95 5.05 -11.25 -10.48
N HIS A 96 4.07 -11.08 -11.36
CA HIS A 96 2.65 -11.33 -11.10
C HIS A 96 2.15 -12.48 -11.97
N SER A 97 1.38 -13.41 -11.40
CA SER A 97 0.91 -14.59 -12.14
C SER A 97 -0.38 -14.36 -12.91
N GLN A 98 -1.21 -13.41 -12.49
CA GLN A 98 -2.64 -13.35 -12.85
C GLN A 98 -3.34 -14.72 -12.70
N ASP A 99 -2.90 -15.49 -11.70
CA ASP A 99 -3.37 -16.84 -11.38
C ASP A 99 -3.31 -17.07 -9.86
N HIS A 100 -3.87 -18.19 -9.39
CA HIS A 100 -3.79 -18.61 -7.99
C HIS A 100 -2.41 -19.17 -7.61
N SER A 101 -1.68 -19.67 -8.60
CA SER A 101 -0.32 -20.16 -8.44
C SER A 101 0.67 -19.02 -8.25
N ILE A 102 1.69 -19.27 -7.44
CA ILE A 102 2.78 -18.33 -7.20
C ILE A 102 3.68 -18.34 -8.45
N PRO A 103 3.95 -17.18 -9.08
CA PRO A 103 4.79 -17.14 -10.26
C PRO A 103 6.25 -17.48 -9.89
N PRO A 104 6.95 -18.32 -10.68
CA PRO A 104 8.36 -18.59 -10.44
C PRO A 104 9.21 -17.33 -10.69
N CYS A 105 10.31 -17.19 -9.95
CA CYS A 105 11.31 -16.20 -10.32
C CYS A 105 11.97 -16.55 -11.67
N PRO A 106 12.41 -15.55 -12.46
CA PRO A 106 13.14 -15.81 -13.69
C PRO A 106 14.44 -16.58 -13.43
N GLN A 107 14.94 -17.28 -14.46
CA GLN A 107 16.20 -18.02 -14.36
C GLN A 107 17.36 -17.10 -13.94
N GLY A 108 18.14 -17.51 -12.94
CA GLY A 108 19.24 -16.70 -12.39
C GLY A 108 18.80 -15.65 -11.35
N TRP A 109 17.55 -15.70 -10.89
CA TRP A 109 17.02 -14.85 -9.82
C TRP A 109 16.66 -15.69 -8.59
N ARG A 110 16.86 -15.12 -7.41
CA ARG A 110 16.43 -15.71 -6.13
C ARG A 110 15.13 -15.07 -5.65
N SER A 111 14.29 -15.86 -4.98
CA SER A 111 13.10 -15.37 -4.29
C SER A 111 13.47 -14.56 -3.06
N LEU A 112 12.76 -13.46 -2.82
CA LEU A 112 12.81 -12.70 -1.56
C LEU A 112 11.56 -12.96 -0.72
N TRP A 113 10.36 -12.76 -1.28
CA TRP A 113 9.08 -13.08 -0.64
C TRP A 113 7.98 -13.33 -1.67
N ILE A 114 6.85 -13.86 -1.20
CA ILE A 114 5.63 -14.12 -1.98
C ILE A 114 4.49 -13.25 -1.44
N GLY A 115 3.48 -12.98 -2.26
CA GLY A 115 2.37 -12.14 -1.81
C GLY A 115 1.17 -12.14 -2.74
N TYR A 116 0.44 -11.03 -2.69
CA TYR A 116 -0.74 -10.71 -3.48
C TYR A 116 -0.52 -9.44 -4.29
N SER A 117 -1.04 -9.44 -5.51
CA SER A 117 -0.82 -8.40 -6.52
C SER A 117 -1.63 -7.13 -6.22
N PHE A 118 -1.09 -6.22 -5.42
CA PHE A 118 -1.67 -4.93 -5.07
C PHE A 118 -1.45 -3.90 -6.19
N LEU A 119 -2.53 -3.35 -6.73
CA LEU A 119 -2.49 -2.45 -7.89
C LEU A 119 -2.64 -0.99 -7.47
N MET A 120 -3.76 -0.66 -6.81
CA MET A 120 -4.10 0.73 -6.49
C MET A 120 -5.06 0.84 -5.29
N HIS A 121 -5.33 2.06 -4.86
CA HIS A 121 -6.21 2.38 -3.75
C HIS A 121 -6.87 3.75 -3.92
N THR A 122 -8.03 3.94 -3.30
CA THR A 122 -8.73 5.23 -3.21
C THR A 122 -9.36 5.41 -1.83
N ALA A 123 -9.55 6.66 -1.41
CA ALA A 123 -10.24 6.99 -0.17
C ALA A 123 -11.06 8.29 -0.27
N ALA A 124 -10.73 9.31 0.52
CA ALA A 124 -11.48 10.56 0.55
C ALA A 124 -11.45 11.26 -0.82
N GLY A 125 -12.59 11.80 -1.26
CA GLY A 125 -12.71 12.51 -2.54
C GLY A 125 -12.45 11.64 -3.78
N ALA A 126 -12.43 10.31 -3.66
CA ALA A 126 -11.94 9.39 -4.68
C ALA A 126 -10.47 9.62 -5.10
N GLU A 127 -9.71 10.38 -4.32
CA GLU A 127 -8.26 10.50 -4.48
C GLU A 127 -7.56 9.27 -3.91
N GLY A 128 -6.32 9.07 -4.35
CA GLY A 128 -5.48 7.94 -3.97
C GLY A 128 -4.32 7.79 -4.96
N GLY A 129 -3.97 6.55 -5.28
CA GLY A 129 -2.94 6.24 -6.26
C GLY A 129 -2.67 4.76 -6.36
N GLY A 130 -1.48 4.40 -6.85
CA GLY A 130 -1.17 3.01 -7.14
C GLY A 130 0.31 2.68 -7.09
N GLN A 131 0.59 1.42 -7.39
CA GLN A 131 1.92 0.85 -7.37
C GLN A 131 2.36 0.53 -8.80
N SER A 132 3.67 0.66 -9.06
CA SER A 132 4.24 0.11 -10.28
C SER A 132 4.26 -1.42 -10.19
N LEU A 133 3.72 -2.13 -11.18
CA LEU A 133 3.66 -3.60 -11.18
C LEU A 133 5.03 -4.29 -11.27
N VAL A 134 6.09 -3.58 -11.64
CA VAL A 134 7.47 -4.13 -11.55
C VAL A 134 8.09 -3.87 -10.18
N SER A 135 7.57 -2.90 -9.42
CA SER A 135 8.09 -2.54 -8.10
C SER A 135 7.74 -3.62 -7.08
N PRO A 136 8.64 -3.96 -6.13
CA PRO A 136 8.29 -4.80 -4.99
C PRO A 136 7.06 -4.31 -4.20
N GLY A 137 6.74 -3.02 -4.26
CA GLY A 137 5.58 -2.41 -3.59
C GLY A 137 4.22 -2.90 -4.07
N SER A 138 4.13 -3.46 -5.28
CA SER A 138 2.90 -4.09 -5.79
C SER A 138 2.67 -5.51 -5.23
N CYS A 139 3.59 -6.04 -4.41
CA CYS A 139 3.52 -7.41 -3.91
C CYS A 139 3.47 -7.47 -2.38
N LEU A 140 2.28 -7.27 -1.82
CA LEU A 140 2.04 -7.33 -0.38
C LEU A 140 1.97 -8.78 0.11
N GLU A 141 2.75 -9.13 1.12
CA GLU A 141 2.81 -10.49 1.69
C GLU A 141 1.45 -10.97 2.21
N ASP A 142 0.72 -10.06 2.89
CA ASP A 142 -0.59 -10.32 3.44
C ASP A 142 -1.69 -9.65 2.60
N PHE A 143 -2.67 -10.42 2.16
CA PHE A 143 -3.91 -9.85 1.62
C PHE A 143 -4.74 -9.22 2.74
N ARG A 144 -5.17 -7.97 2.53
CA ARG A 144 -6.16 -7.28 3.38
C ARG A 144 -7.10 -6.47 2.49
N ALA A 145 -8.41 -6.63 2.66
CA ALA A 145 -9.40 -5.85 1.91
C ALA A 145 -9.27 -4.32 2.15
N THR A 146 -8.76 -3.93 3.31
CA THR A 146 -8.44 -2.53 3.65
C THR A 146 -7.01 -2.47 4.20
N PRO A 147 -5.98 -2.43 3.33
CA PRO A 147 -4.59 -2.56 3.76
C PRO A 147 -3.99 -1.26 4.35
N PHE A 148 -4.78 -0.19 4.47
CA PHE A 148 -4.29 1.13 4.88
C PHE A 148 -5.30 1.87 5.77
N ILE A 149 -4.78 2.77 6.60
CA ILE A 149 -5.53 3.61 7.53
C ILE A 149 -5.36 5.09 7.16
N GLU A 150 -6.40 5.89 7.40
CA GLU A 150 -6.40 7.33 7.17
C GLU A 150 -6.17 8.06 8.48
N CYS A 151 -5.28 9.06 8.47
CA CYS A 151 -5.01 9.92 9.59
C CYS A 151 -5.36 11.38 9.24
N SER A 152 -6.18 12.00 10.09
CA SER A 152 -6.60 13.39 9.97
C SER A 152 -5.61 14.29 10.70
N GLY A 153 -4.96 15.19 9.97
CA GLY A 153 -3.89 16.03 10.51
C GLY A 153 -4.35 16.93 11.65
N ALA A 154 -5.38 17.75 11.39
CA ALA A 154 -5.91 18.71 12.37
C ALA A 154 -6.46 18.07 13.65
N ARG A 155 -6.93 16.82 13.57
CA ARG A 155 -7.53 16.11 14.72
C ARG A 155 -6.55 15.20 15.46
N GLY A 156 -5.42 14.86 14.85
CA GLY A 156 -4.49 13.89 15.44
C GLY A 156 -5.07 12.48 15.57
N THR A 157 -6.08 12.13 14.77
CA THR A 157 -6.80 10.85 14.86
C THR A 157 -6.66 10.02 13.58
N CYS A 158 -6.67 8.69 13.70
CA CYS A 158 -6.69 7.78 12.55
C CYS A 158 -7.92 6.85 12.57
N TYR A 159 -8.44 6.49 11.39
CA TYR A 159 -9.62 5.65 11.26
C TYR A 159 -9.78 4.96 9.89
N TYR A 160 -10.63 3.93 9.85
CA TYR A 160 -11.03 3.21 8.64
C TYR A 160 -12.45 3.67 8.24
N PHE A 161 -12.53 4.47 7.18
CA PHE A 161 -13.81 4.92 6.63
C PHE A 161 -14.29 3.96 5.53
N ALA A 162 -15.61 3.84 5.37
CA ALA A 162 -16.24 2.88 4.45
C ALA A 162 -15.97 3.14 2.96
N ASN A 163 -15.52 4.35 2.61
CA ASN A 163 -15.18 4.76 1.25
C ASN A 163 -13.74 4.38 0.84
N LYS A 164 -13.03 3.58 1.65
CA LYS A 164 -11.70 3.08 1.32
C LYS A 164 -11.80 1.85 0.43
N TYR A 165 -11.18 1.93 -0.74
CA TYR A 165 -11.10 0.79 -1.66
C TYR A 165 -9.64 0.42 -1.91
N SER A 166 -9.40 -0.88 -1.97
CA SER A 166 -8.15 -1.46 -2.46
C SER A 166 -8.43 -2.26 -3.72
N PHE A 167 -7.51 -2.19 -4.67
CA PHE A 167 -7.64 -2.81 -5.99
C PHE A 167 -6.46 -3.74 -6.20
N TRP A 168 -6.77 -4.93 -6.71
CA TRP A 168 -5.83 -6.03 -6.83
C TRP A 168 -5.93 -6.61 -8.24
N LEU A 169 -4.83 -7.13 -8.78
CA LEU A 169 -4.91 -7.87 -10.05
C LEU A 169 -5.74 -9.13 -9.87
N THR A 170 -6.54 -9.45 -10.88
CA THR A 170 -7.40 -10.63 -10.84
C THR A 170 -6.72 -11.87 -11.40
N THR A 171 -7.26 -13.03 -11.07
CA THR A 171 -6.96 -14.28 -11.79
C THR A 171 -7.67 -14.28 -13.14
N ILE A 172 -6.98 -14.75 -14.19
CA ILE A 172 -7.52 -14.84 -15.55
C ILE A 172 -7.11 -16.18 -16.15
N LYS A 173 -8.10 -16.96 -16.58
CA LYS A 173 -7.85 -18.18 -17.35
C LYS A 173 -7.44 -17.79 -18.78
N PRO A 174 -6.28 -18.24 -19.29
CA PRO A 174 -5.80 -17.87 -20.63
C PRO A 174 -6.82 -18.13 -21.74
N GLU A 175 -7.55 -19.23 -21.65
CA GLU A 175 -8.59 -19.61 -22.60
C GLU A 175 -9.81 -18.68 -22.60
N MET A 176 -10.04 -17.89 -21.54
CA MET A 176 -11.17 -16.98 -21.41
C MET A 176 -10.84 -15.51 -21.73
N GLN A 177 -9.57 -15.15 -21.95
CA GLN A 177 -9.10 -13.76 -22.04
C GLN A 177 -9.81 -12.92 -23.12
N PHE A 178 -10.32 -13.57 -24.18
CA PHE A 178 -10.94 -12.91 -25.33
C PHE A 178 -12.28 -13.55 -25.77
N VAL A 179 -12.80 -14.49 -24.98
CA VAL A 179 -13.97 -15.30 -25.39
C VAL A 179 -15.26 -14.67 -24.88
N GLU A 180 -15.30 -14.31 -23.61
CA GLU A 180 -16.48 -13.75 -22.96
C GLU A 180 -16.11 -12.54 -22.11
N ALA A 181 -17.06 -11.64 -21.94
CA ALA A 181 -16.93 -10.59 -20.94
C ALA A 181 -16.83 -11.22 -19.54
N PRO A 182 -16.03 -10.66 -18.62
CA PRO A 182 -15.93 -11.19 -17.26
C PRO A 182 -17.31 -11.29 -16.59
N ALA A 183 -17.62 -12.45 -16.01
CA ALA A 183 -18.83 -12.64 -15.24
C ALA A 183 -18.83 -11.73 -14.00
N GLN A 184 -19.94 -11.03 -13.76
CA GLN A 184 -20.09 -10.20 -12.58
C GLN A 184 -20.32 -11.07 -11.34
N GLU A 185 -19.50 -10.88 -10.31
CA GLU A 185 -19.58 -11.62 -9.06
C GLU A 185 -19.34 -10.69 -7.87
N THR A 186 -20.08 -10.92 -6.77
CA THR A 186 -19.84 -10.25 -5.48
C THR A 186 -19.27 -11.25 -4.49
N LEU A 187 -17.99 -11.09 -4.15
CA LEU A 187 -17.24 -12.00 -3.29
C LEU A 187 -17.36 -11.59 -1.83
N LYS A 188 -17.57 -12.56 -0.92
CA LYS A 188 -17.61 -12.33 0.53
C LYS A 188 -16.61 -13.19 1.27
N ALA A 189 -15.96 -12.60 2.29
CA ALA A 189 -14.98 -13.30 3.13
C ALA A 189 -13.95 -14.06 2.28
N GLU A 190 -13.48 -15.23 2.71
CA GLU A 190 -12.38 -15.97 2.08
C GLU A 190 -12.52 -16.25 0.57
N GLN A 191 -13.73 -16.11 0.00
CA GLN A 191 -13.96 -16.21 -1.45
C GLN A 191 -13.12 -15.21 -2.25
N PHE A 192 -12.76 -14.05 -1.68
CA PHE A 192 -11.93 -13.06 -2.39
C PHE A 192 -10.55 -13.64 -2.80
N LEU A 193 -9.96 -14.55 -2.02
CA LEU A 193 -8.63 -15.10 -2.30
C LEU A 193 -8.60 -15.93 -3.59
N ARG A 194 -9.77 -16.36 -4.07
CA ARG A 194 -9.89 -17.08 -5.34
C ARG A 194 -9.82 -16.15 -6.55
N HIS A 195 -9.98 -14.85 -6.39
CA HIS A 195 -9.93 -13.93 -7.52
C HIS A 195 -8.70 -13.05 -7.49
N VAL A 196 -7.90 -13.08 -6.42
CA VAL A 196 -6.71 -12.23 -6.29
C VAL A 196 -5.47 -12.95 -6.81
N SER A 197 -4.81 -12.31 -7.78
CA SER A 197 -3.54 -12.76 -8.34
C SER A 197 -2.44 -12.83 -7.28
N ARG A 198 -1.58 -13.84 -7.43
CA ARG A 198 -0.35 -13.97 -6.64
C ARG A 198 0.83 -13.26 -7.29
N CYS A 199 1.83 -12.98 -6.47
CA CYS A 199 3.09 -12.40 -6.90
C CYS A 199 4.27 -12.98 -6.12
N GLN A 200 5.46 -12.82 -6.68
CA GLN A 200 6.72 -13.14 -6.04
C GLN A 200 7.72 -12.02 -6.32
N VAL A 201 8.41 -11.56 -5.27
CA VAL A 201 9.50 -10.59 -5.42
C VAL A 201 10.81 -11.33 -5.57
N CYS A 202 11.54 -10.99 -6.61
CA CYS A 202 12.72 -11.68 -7.07
C CYS A 202 13.90 -10.72 -7.15
N MET A 203 15.11 -11.22 -6.95
CA MET A 203 16.34 -10.45 -7.09
C MET A 203 17.39 -11.23 -7.87
N LYS A 204 18.08 -10.59 -8.82
CA LYS A 204 19.11 -11.23 -9.63
C LYS A 204 20.25 -11.75 -8.74
N ILE A 205 20.75 -12.94 -9.04
CA ILE A 205 21.96 -13.48 -8.43
C ILE A 205 23.13 -12.89 -9.22
N LEU A 206 24.00 -12.15 -8.54
CA LEU A 206 25.24 -11.59 -9.09
C LEU A 206 26.43 -12.48 -8.73
#